data_AF-Q0UKS8-F1
#
_entry.id   AF-Q0UKS8-F1
#
_cell.length_a   1.000
_cell.length_b   1.000
_cell.length_c   1.000
_cell.angle_alpha   90.00
_cell.angle_beta   90.00
_cell.angle_gamma   90.00
#
_symmetry.space_group_name_H-M   'P 1'
#
loop_
_entity.id
_entity.type
_entity.pdbx_description
1 polymer ?
#
loop_
_entity_poly.entity_id
_entity_poly.type
_entity_poly.pdbx_seq_one_letter_code
_entity_poly.pdbx_strand_id
1 'polypeptide(L)'
;MIQEAQGRIEESTLTFLPPDLTARDKSRGEAAVQTLLHDPQLTQAAALKSHGGLADIKFHALDVTDSTSVRALADHLKSAHSGGIDFVINNAGIAMDGFANDDIVEDANVVEKTLECNYYSTLRACRAFIPLLKPSGRIVNVASTSGSLARILPRCPRSLPVCNL
;
A
#
# COMPACT_ATOMS: atom_id res chain seq x y z
N MET A 1 4.76 10.21 -8.18
CA MET A 1 4.11 11.51 -7.90
C MET A 1 2.71 11.20 -7.40
N ILE A 2 2.58 10.96 -6.10
CA ILE A 2 1.30 11.05 -5.38
C ILE A 2 1.69 11.83 -4.13
N GLN A 3 1.40 13.12 -4.19
CA GLN A 3 1.68 14.09 -3.16
C GLN A 3 0.40 14.91 -3.10
N GLU A 4 -0.36 14.78 -2.01
CA GLU A 4 -1.15 15.85 -1.40
C GLU A 4 -1.84 15.32 -0.14
N ALA A 5 -1.12 15.44 0.98
CA ALA A 5 -1.69 15.31 2.31
C ALA A 5 -2.51 16.59 2.62
N GLN A 6 -3.81 16.56 2.35
CA GLN A 6 -4.79 17.44 2.97
C GLN A 6 -6.09 16.68 3.24
N GLY A 7 -6.27 16.28 4.51
CA GLY A 7 -7.57 16.01 5.13
C GLY A 7 -8.49 15.05 4.38
N ARG A 8 -8.09 13.78 4.21
CA ARG A 8 -9.01 12.68 3.91
C ARG A 8 -8.30 11.35 4.10
N ILE A 9 -9.04 10.36 4.59
CA ILE A 9 -8.61 8.97 4.82
C ILE A 9 -8.02 8.43 3.50
N GLU A 10 -6.70 8.31 3.43
CA GLU A 10 -6.00 7.83 2.24
C GLU A 10 -6.32 6.36 1.97
N GLU A 11 -6.60 6.06 0.70
CA GLU A 11 -7.06 4.75 0.22
C GLU A 11 -6.00 3.66 0.34
N SER A 12 -6.40 2.52 0.87
CA SER A 12 -5.56 1.32 0.91
C SER A 12 -5.64 0.52 -0.39
N THR A 13 -4.61 0.61 -1.24
CA THR A 13 -4.58 -0.07 -2.54
C THR A 13 -3.35 -0.95 -2.73
N LEU A 14 -3.53 -2.26 -2.85
CA LEU A 14 -2.49 -3.18 -3.37
C LEU A 14 -2.70 -3.43 -4.86
N THR A 15 -1.60 -3.46 -5.64
CA THR A 15 -1.59 -3.76 -7.08
C THR A 15 -0.64 -4.92 -7.39
N PHE A 16 -1.09 -5.89 -8.19
CA PHE A 16 -0.33 -7.05 -8.69
C PHE A 16 -0.14 -6.98 -10.23
N LEU A 17 0.50 -7.96 -10.90
CA LEU A 17 0.40 -8.14 -12.37
C LEU A 17 0.03 -9.59 -12.68
N PRO A 18 -1.03 -9.85 -13.50
CA PRO A 18 -1.99 -8.87 -14.01
C PRO A 18 -2.72 -8.14 -12.87
N PRO A 19 -3.12 -6.87 -13.07
CA PRO A 19 -3.42 -5.95 -11.97
C PRO A 19 -4.68 -6.29 -11.19
N ASP A 20 -4.50 -7.10 -10.13
CA ASP A 20 -5.45 -7.17 -9.04
C ASP A 20 -5.32 -5.89 -8.21
N LEU A 21 -6.28 -4.98 -8.39
CA LEU A 21 -6.46 -3.78 -7.60
C LEU A 21 -7.28 -4.13 -6.36
N THR A 22 -6.86 -3.64 -5.20
CA THR A 22 -7.59 -3.89 -3.95
C THR A 22 -8.02 -2.61 -3.27
N ALA A 23 -9.11 -2.66 -2.51
CA ALA A 23 -9.53 -1.59 -1.61
C ALA A 23 -10.43 -2.13 -0.50
N ARG A 24 -10.41 -1.50 0.67
CA ARG A 24 -11.36 -1.81 1.75
C ARG A 24 -12.78 -1.42 1.35
N ASP A 25 -12.94 -0.25 0.73
CA ASP A 25 -14.22 0.24 0.24
C ASP A 25 -14.44 -0.20 -1.20
N LYS A 26 -15.51 -0.98 -1.41
CA LYS A 26 -15.85 -1.52 -2.72
C LYS A 26 -16.16 -0.43 -3.75
N SER A 27 -16.92 0.59 -3.37
CA SER A 27 -17.35 1.64 -4.30
C SER A 27 -16.16 2.47 -4.80
N ARG A 28 -15.24 2.80 -3.89
CA ARG A 28 -14.00 3.51 -4.20
C ARG A 28 -13.07 2.66 -5.07
N GLY A 29 -12.93 1.38 -4.75
CA GLY A 29 -12.14 0.44 -5.55
C GLY A 29 -12.66 0.27 -6.97
N GLU A 30 -13.97 0.10 -7.14
CA GLU A 30 -14.61 0.03 -8.47
C GLU A 30 -14.45 1.34 -9.24
N ALA A 31 -14.61 2.50 -8.59
CA ALA A 31 -14.35 3.80 -9.21
C ALA A 31 -12.90 3.94 -9.67
N ALA A 32 -11.93 3.50 -8.86
CA ALA A 32 -10.51 3.52 -9.22
C ALA A 32 -10.22 2.62 -10.43
N VAL A 33 -10.84 1.44 -10.53
CA VAL A 33 -10.75 0.61 -11.75
C VAL A 33 -11.29 1.38 -12.95
N GLN A 34 -12.45 2.03 -12.84
CA GLN A 34 -13.00 2.83 -13.93
C GLN A 34 -12.05 3.97 -14.36
N THR A 35 -11.41 4.64 -13.41
CA THR A 35 -10.40 5.67 -13.72
C THR A 35 -9.22 5.07 -14.48
N LEU A 36 -8.67 3.93 -14.03
CA LEU A 36 -7.52 3.28 -14.67
C LEU A 36 -7.85 2.78 -16.08
N LEU A 37 -9.05 2.25 -16.30
CA LEU A 37 -9.48 1.79 -17.63
C LEU A 37 -9.51 2.92 -18.67
N HIS A 38 -9.62 4.18 -18.24
CA HIS A 38 -9.63 5.36 -19.10
C HIS A 38 -8.36 6.22 -18.95
N ASP A 39 -7.32 5.72 -18.27
CA ASP A 39 -6.09 6.48 -18.06
C ASP A 39 -5.31 6.63 -19.40
N PRO A 40 -5.02 7.87 -19.83
CA PRO A 40 -4.28 8.12 -21.07
C PRO A 40 -2.87 7.49 -21.07
N GLN A 41 -2.20 7.39 -19.92
CA GLN A 41 -0.88 6.79 -19.80
C GLN A 41 -0.92 5.28 -20.02
N LEU A 42 -1.93 4.59 -19.48
CA LEU A 42 -2.13 3.15 -19.71
C LEU A 42 -2.51 2.85 -21.16
N THR A 43 -3.27 3.77 -21.78
CA THR A 43 -3.60 3.71 -23.21
C THR A 43 -2.34 3.90 -24.05
N GLN A 44 -1.53 4.94 -23.77
CA GLN A 44 -0.31 5.23 -24.50
C GLN A 44 0.75 4.11 -24.36
N ALA A 45 0.83 3.49 -23.20
CA ALA A 45 1.71 2.36 -22.95
C ALA A 45 1.22 1.03 -23.55
N ALA A 46 0.01 1.00 -24.14
CA ALA A 46 -0.65 -0.22 -24.59
C ALA A 46 -0.65 -1.32 -23.50
N ALA A 47 -0.89 -0.92 -22.25
CA ALA A 47 -0.75 -1.83 -21.10
C ALA A 47 -1.93 -2.81 -20.99
N LEU A 48 -3.15 -2.31 -21.23
CA LEU A 48 -4.40 -3.05 -21.07
C LEU A 48 -4.75 -3.86 -22.31
N LYS A 49 -5.44 -4.99 -22.14
CA LYS A 49 -5.93 -5.84 -23.24
C LYS A 49 -6.80 -5.07 -24.24
N SER A 50 -7.60 -4.11 -23.79
CA SER A 50 -8.42 -3.23 -24.65
C SER A 50 -7.59 -2.41 -25.65
N HIS A 51 -6.30 -2.22 -25.37
CA HIS A 51 -5.36 -1.45 -26.17
C HIS A 51 -4.22 -2.32 -26.75
N GLY A 52 -4.40 -3.65 -26.78
CA GLY A 52 -3.41 -4.59 -27.34
C GLY A 52 -2.35 -5.08 -26.36
N GLY A 53 -2.46 -4.73 -25.08
CA GLY A 53 -1.58 -5.19 -24.01
C GLY A 53 -1.96 -6.56 -23.44
N LEU A 54 -1.31 -6.92 -22.32
CA LEU A 54 -1.52 -8.20 -21.63
C LEU A 54 -2.34 -8.06 -20.33
N ALA A 55 -2.46 -6.84 -19.80
CA ALA A 55 -3.05 -6.60 -18.49
C ALA A 55 -4.58 -6.50 -18.54
N ASP A 56 -5.21 -7.05 -17.51
CA ASP A 56 -6.63 -6.91 -17.23
C ASP A 56 -6.78 -6.53 -15.76
N ILE A 57 -7.46 -5.42 -15.48
CA ILE A 57 -7.58 -4.89 -14.11
C ILE A 57 -8.77 -5.56 -13.43
N LYS A 58 -8.51 -6.24 -12.32
CA LYS A 58 -9.54 -6.88 -11.50
C LYS A 58 -9.60 -6.23 -10.14
N PHE A 59 -10.81 -6.01 -9.64
CA PHE A 59 -11.01 -5.48 -8.30
C PHE A 59 -11.23 -6.60 -7.29
N HIS A 60 -10.57 -6.50 -6.13
CA HIS A 60 -10.79 -7.35 -4.97
C HIS A 60 -10.97 -6.52 -3.70
N ALA A 61 -12.05 -6.76 -2.96
CA ALA A 61 -12.19 -6.15 -1.64
C ALA A 61 -11.12 -6.72 -0.69
N LEU A 62 -10.38 -5.84 -0.02
CA LEU A 62 -9.35 -6.22 0.94
C LEU A 62 -9.32 -5.24 2.11
N ASP A 63 -9.45 -5.78 3.32
CA ASP A 63 -9.09 -5.07 4.53
C ASP A 63 -7.82 -5.66 5.13
N VAL A 64 -6.70 -4.93 5.08
CA VAL A 64 -5.42 -5.40 5.62
C VAL A 64 -5.45 -5.59 7.15
N THR A 65 -6.37 -4.93 7.86
CA THR A 65 -6.53 -5.11 9.31
C THR A 65 -7.32 -6.38 9.67
N ASP A 66 -7.97 -7.02 8.68
CA ASP A 66 -8.64 -8.31 8.86
C ASP A 66 -7.79 -9.46 8.29
N SER A 67 -7.25 -10.29 9.18
CA SER A 67 -6.48 -11.47 8.81
C SER A 67 -7.26 -12.50 7.96
N THR A 68 -8.59 -12.52 8.04
CA THR A 68 -9.42 -13.40 7.21
C THR A 68 -9.55 -12.85 5.80
N SER A 69 -9.77 -11.55 5.64
CA SER A 69 -9.72 -10.86 4.34
C SER A 69 -8.37 -11.08 3.64
N VAL A 70 -7.25 -10.91 4.35
CA VAL A 70 -5.90 -11.14 3.80
C VAL A 70 -5.70 -12.59 3.34
N ARG A 71 -6.11 -13.57 4.16
CA ARG A 71 -5.99 -15.00 3.79
C ARG A 71 -6.85 -15.35 2.59
N ALA A 72 -8.09 -14.89 2.56
CA ALA A 72 -9.00 -15.14 1.44
C ALA A 72 -8.44 -14.60 0.12
N LEU A 73 -7.84 -13.40 0.14
CA LEU A 73 -7.15 -12.86 -1.03
C LEU A 73 -5.91 -13.68 -1.39
N ALA A 74 -5.08 -14.06 -0.41
CA ALA A 74 -3.89 -14.87 -0.67
C ALA A 74 -4.24 -16.22 -1.33
N ASP A 75 -5.29 -16.89 -0.85
CA ASP A 75 -5.78 -18.15 -1.43
C ASP A 75 -6.31 -17.94 -2.86
N HIS A 76 -7.05 -16.85 -3.08
CA HIS A 76 -7.52 -16.47 -4.41
C HIS A 76 -6.35 -16.26 -5.38
N LEU A 77 -5.38 -15.42 -5.01
CA LEU A 77 -4.21 -15.10 -5.83
C LEU A 77 -3.37 -16.35 -6.13
N LYS A 78 -3.20 -17.24 -5.15
CA LYS A 78 -2.52 -18.52 -5.35
C LYS A 78 -3.20 -19.38 -6.42
N SER A 79 -4.52 -19.39 -6.46
CA SER A 79 -5.30 -20.13 -7.45
C SER A 79 -5.30 -19.45 -8.83
N ALA A 80 -5.38 -18.12 -8.86
CA ALA A 80 -5.47 -17.33 -10.09
C ALA A 80 -4.10 -17.21 -10.80
N HIS A 81 -3.00 -17.21 -10.05
CA HIS A 81 -1.64 -16.96 -10.54
C HIS A 81 -0.71 -18.13 -10.21
N SER A 82 -0.92 -19.27 -10.88
CA SER A 82 -0.09 -20.47 -10.68
C SER A 82 1.41 -20.25 -10.97
N GLY A 83 1.75 -19.24 -11.79
CA GLY A 83 3.12 -18.84 -12.08
C GLY A 83 3.77 -17.92 -11.03
N GLY A 84 3.05 -17.58 -9.96
CA GLY A 84 3.49 -16.66 -8.92
C GLY A 84 3.30 -15.19 -9.29
N ILE A 85 3.59 -14.33 -8.31
CA ILE A 85 3.37 -12.88 -8.36
C ILE A 85 4.70 -12.14 -8.61
N ASP A 86 4.69 -11.15 -9.50
CA ASP A 86 5.85 -10.31 -9.80
C ASP A 86 6.08 -9.22 -8.76
N PHE A 87 5.02 -8.54 -8.32
CA PHE A 87 5.13 -7.52 -7.30
C PHE A 87 3.88 -7.38 -6.44
N VAL A 88 4.10 -6.94 -5.20
CA VAL A 88 3.06 -6.48 -4.28
C VAL A 88 3.38 -5.04 -3.88
N ILE A 89 2.42 -4.14 -4.03
CA ILE A 89 2.58 -2.74 -3.60
C ILE A 89 1.74 -2.50 -2.36
N ASN A 90 2.34 -2.40 -1.19
CA ASN A 90 1.65 -2.06 0.05
C ASN A 90 1.42 -0.55 0.17
N ASN A 91 0.26 -0.07 -0.28
CA ASN A 91 -0.18 1.32 -0.13
C ASN A 91 -1.16 1.54 1.03
N ALA A 92 -1.59 0.48 1.73
CA ALA A 92 -2.55 0.62 2.82
C ALA A 92 -2.02 1.50 3.95
N GLY A 93 -2.71 2.60 4.23
CA GLY A 93 -2.38 3.49 5.33
C GLY A 93 -3.52 4.40 5.73
N ILE A 94 -3.56 4.78 7.00
CA ILE A 94 -4.44 5.80 7.54
C ILE A 94 -3.62 6.92 8.18
N ALA A 95 -4.13 8.14 8.07
CA ALA A 95 -3.71 9.29 8.85
C ALA A 95 -4.95 9.79 9.60
N MET A 96 -4.88 9.82 10.92
CA MET A 96 -5.98 10.23 11.79
C MET A 96 -5.69 11.61 12.37
N ASP A 97 -6.73 12.40 12.62
CA ASP A 97 -6.59 13.67 13.33
C ASP A 97 -6.14 13.40 14.77
N GLY A 98 -5.19 14.19 15.28
CA GLY A 98 -4.62 14.01 16.63
C GLY A 98 -3.09 14.16 16.70
N PHE A 99 -2.39 14.12 15.56
CA PHE A 99 -0.93 14.31 15.51
C PHE A 99 -0.47 15.78 15.43
N ALA A 100 -1.40 16.74 15.39
CA ALA A 100 -1.12 18.13 14.99
C ALA A 100 -1.19 19.18 16.12
N ASN A 101 -1.47 18.77 17.35
CA ASN A 101 -1.59 19.72 18.46
C ASN A 101 -0.34 19.66 19.35
N ASP A 102 0.31 20.81 19.54
CA ASP A 102 1.46 21.00 20.45
C ASP A 102 1.11 20.71 21.92
N ASP A 103 -0.19 20.57 22.24
CA ASP A 103 -0.69 20.18 23.55
C ASP A 103 -0.75 18.65 23.65
N ILE A 104 0.35 18.12 24.19
CA ILE A 104 0.65 16.71 24.45
C ILE A 104 -0.50 16.01 25.20
N VAL A 105 -1.32 15.26 24.47
CA VAL A 105 -1.58 13.83 24.65
C VAL A 105 -1.94 13.29 23.27
N GLU A 106 -1.00 12.63 22.57
CA GLU A 106 -1.40 11.79 21.43
C GLU A 106 -2.36 10.74 21.99
N ASP A 107 -3.61 10.73 21.51
CA ASP A 107 -4.57 9.71 21.91
C ASP A 107 -3.95 8.35 21.58
N ALA A 108 -3.64 7.56 22.61
CA ALA A 108 -3.02 6.25 22.44
C ALA A 108 -3.81 5.39 21.45
N ASN A 109 -5.14 5.55 21.39
CA ASN A 109 -5.98 4.84 20.43
C ASN A 109 -5.69 5.27 18.98
N VAL A 110 -5.38 6.54 18.74
CA VAL A 110 -5.01 7.05 17.42
C VAL A 110 -3.67 6.46 16.99
N VAL A 111 -2.66 6.49 17.87
CA VAL A 111 -1.35 5.91 17.60
C VAL A 111 -1.44 4.41 17.34
N GLU A 112 -2.16 3.68 18.21
CA GLU A 112 -2.36 2.24 18.08
C GLU A 112 -3.05 1.89 16.76
N LYS A 113 -4.14 2.59 16.39
CA LYS A 113 -4.84 2.34 15.12
C LYS A 113 -3.96 2.64 13.90
N THR A 114 -3.20 3.73 13.94
CA THR A 114 -2.28 4.08 12.84
C THR A 114 -1.18 3.04 12.70
N LEU A 115 -0.54 2.60 13.79
CA LEU A 115 0.48 1.55 13.74
C LEU A 115 -0.11 0.19 13.33
N GLU A 116 -1.31 -0.14 13.81
CA GLU A 116 -2.00 -1.36 13.46
C GLU A 116 -2.26 -1.44 11.96
N CYS A 117 -2.76 -0.37 11.34
CA CYS A 117 -3.02 -0.36 9.90
C CYS A 117 -1.73 -0.24 9.07
N ASN A 118 -0.89 0.75 9.37
CA ASN A 118 0.20 1.15 8.47
C ASN A 118 1.41 0.20 8.58
N TYR A 119 1.61 -0.42 9.75
CA TYR A 119 2.77 -1.26 10.02
C TYR A 119 2.41 -2.72 10.30
N TYR A 120 1.69 -3.02 11.38
CA TYR A 120 1.47 -4.41 11.81
C TYR A 120 0.63 -5.20 10.80
N SER A 121 -0.43 -4.61 10.26
CA SER A 121 -1.25 -5.20 9.20
C SER A 121 -0.48 -5.40 7.92
N THR A 122 0.29 -4.40 7.49
CA THR A 122 1.19 -4.50 6.34
C THR A 122 2.20 -5.64 6.50
N LEU A 123 2.80 -5.80 7.68
CA LEU A 123 3.70 -6.92 7.99
C LEU A 123 2.99 -8.28 7.89
N ARG A 124 1.76 -8.39 8.40
CA ARG A 124 0.95 -9.62 8.29
C ARG A 124 0.62 -9.92 6.82
N ALA A 125 0.24 -8.92 6.05
CA ALA A 125 -0.01 -9.05 4.61
C ALA A 125 1.25 -9.49 3.86
N CYS A 126 2.41 -8.90 4.15
CA CYS A 126 3.69 -9.35 3.59
C CYS A 126 3.93 -10.84 3.87
N ARG A 127 3.73 -11.30 5.11
CA ARG A 127 3.91 -12.72 5.46
C ARG A 127 2.98 -13.64 4.68
N ALA A 128 1.76 -13.21 4.39
CA ALA A 128 0.80 -13.97 3.60
C ALA A 128 1.16 -14.02 2.10
N PHE A 129 1.71 -12.92 1.55
CA PHE A 129 1.97 -12.81 0.11
C PHE A 129 3.39 -13.23 -0.31
N ILE A 130 4.38 -13.19 0.58
CA ILE A 130 5.76 -13.64 0.29
C ILE A 130 5.80 -15.05 -0.33
N PRO A 131 5.08 -16.07 0.19
CA PRO A 131 5.08 -17.40 -0.41
C PRO A 131 4.49 -17.49 -1.82
N LEU A 132 3.77 -16.45 -2.27
CA LEU A 132 3.15 -16.37 -3.59
C LEU A 132 4.05 -15.69 -4.63
N LEU A 133 5.14 -15.05 -4.19
CA LEU A 133 6.05 -14.33 -5.08
C LEU A 133 6.87 -15.28 -5.93
N LYS A 134 7.16 -14.84 -7.16
CA LYS A 134 8.21 -15.44 -7.98
C LYS A 134 9.59 -15.24 -7.31
N PRO A 135 10.62 -16.01 -7.70
CA PRO A 135 11.99 -15.76 -7.24
C PRO A 135 12.50 -14.34 -7.52
N SER A 136 12.07 -13.74 -8.64
CA SER A 136 12.35 -12.34 -8.99
C SER A 136 11.34 -11.35 -8.41
N GLY A 137 10.37 -11.81 -7.64
CA GLY A 137 9.27 -11.01 -7.12
C GLY A 137 9.75 -9.96 -6.10
N ARG A 138 8.97 -8.89 -5.94
CA ARG A 138 9.29 -7.77 -5.05
C ARG A 138 8.09 -7.33 -4.22
N ILE A 139 8.34 -6.88 -3.00
CA ILE A 139 7.36 -6.13 -2.21
C ILE A 139 7.81 -4.68 -2.15
N VAL A 140 6.92 -3.77 -2.48
CA VAL A 140 7.12 -2.33 -2.40
C VAL A 140 6.22 -1.79 -1.31
N ASN A 141 6.80 -1.27 -0.23
CA ASN A 141 6.03 -0.58 0.81
C ASN A 141 6.02 0.92 0.51
N VAL A 142 4.82 1.50 0.41
CA VAL A 142 4.67 2.95 0.26
C VAL A 142 4.73 3.58 1.65
N ALA A 143 5.68 4.48 1.83
CA ALA A 143 5.87 5.22 3.07
C ALA A 143 5.68 6.72 2.86
N SER A 144 5.51 7.47 3.94
CA SER A 144 5.38 8.92 3.93
C SER A 144 6.70 9.61 4.27
N THR A 145 6.93 10.79 3.68
CA THR A 145 8.06 11.66 4.03
C THR A 145 8.06 12.08 5.50
N SER A 146 6.89 12.09 6.16
CA SER A 146 6.76 12.35 7.61
C SER A 146 7.47 11.30 8.46
N GLY A 147 7.64 10.06 7.95
CA GLY A 147 8.40 9.00 8.62
C GLY A 147 9.92 9.10 8.47
N SER A 148 10.42 10.15 7.80
CA SER A 148 11.87 10.32 7.62
C SER A 148 12.56 10.66 8.93
N LEU A 149 13.58 9.87 9.30
CA LEU A 149 14.40 10.14 10.48
C LEU A 149 15.07 11.52 10.43
N ALA A 150 15.33 12.06 9.23
CA ALA A 150 15.87 13.41 9.06
C ALA A 150 14.92 14.51 9.55
N ARG A 151 13.61 14.22 9.66
CA ARG A 151 12.59 15.13 10.20
C ARG A 151 12.35 14.93 11.70
N ILE A 152 12.69 13.75 12.24
CA ILE A 152 12.44 13.36 13.63
C ILE A 152 13.65 13.66 14.52
N LEU A 153 14.86 13.40 14.02
CA LEU A 153 16.06 13.69 14.79
C LEU A 153 16.28 15.21 14.84
N PRO A 154 16.46 15.82 16.04
CA PRO A 154 17.02 17.16 16.10
C PRO A 154 18.34 17.08 15.35
N ARG A 155 18.57 17.98 14.37
CA ARG A 155 19.78 17.99 13.51
C ARG A 155 20.97 17.50 14.32
N CYS A 156 21.33 16.22 14.17
CA CYS A 156 22.44 15.66 14.93
C CYS A 156 23.64 16.50 14.49
N PRO A 157 24.36 17.18 15.40
CA PRO A 157 25.54 17.92 15.01
C PRO A 157 26.42 16.93 14.26
N ARG A 158 26.87 17.28 13.06
CA ARG A 158 27.71 16.42 12.19
C ARG A 158 29.03 15.97 12.83
N SER A 159 29.23 16.20 14.13
CA SER A 159 30.44 15.98 14.90
C SER A 159 30.40 14.73 15.80
N LEU A 160 29.34 13.91 15.80
CA LEU A 160 29.36 12.66 16.57
C LEU A 160 29.82 11.46 15.72
N PRO A 161 30.83 10.68 16.17
CA PRO A 161 31.55 9.69 15.37
C PRO A 161 30.78 8.38 15.11
N VAL A 162 29.45 8.36 15.31
CA VAL A 162 28.66 7.11 15.33
C VAL A 162 27.97 6.78 14.00
N CYS A 163 28.15 7.60 12.96
CA CYS A 163 27.56 7.39 11.64
C CYS A 163 28.50 6.66 10.66
N ASN A 164 29.13 5.55 11.09
CA ASN A 164 29.89 4.66 10.20
C ASN A 164 29.62 3.19 10.54
N LEU A 165 28.35 2.78 10.45
CA LEU A 165 27.95 1.38 10.33
C LEU A 165 26.94 1.25 9.18
#